data_AF-A0A0B7JM01-F1
#
_entry.id   AF-A0A0B7JM01-F1
#
_cell.length_a   1.000
_cell.length_b   1.000
_cell.length_c   1.000
_cell.angle_alpha   90.00
_cell.angle_beta   90.00
_cell.angle_gamma   90.00
#
_symmetry.space_group_name_H-M   'P 1'
#
loop_
_entity.id
_entity.type
_entity.pdbx_description
1 polymer ?
#
loop_
_entity_poly.entity_id
_entity_poly.type
_entity_poly.pdbx_seq_one_letter_code
_entity_poly.pdbx_strand_id
1 'polypeptide(L)'
;MQLHTGAVLGLPKRIEADEPTTWQNHGRLLRSLQKAIQGPEALSVETLAAATILYQTGELLSYEQHKASKRPQARGITTLTRERGLPNPDDPLDAMLAFENRTIIEALSFWSPKDTEFYFTDPWKQNMQRVVESVLGSQPELGELTAKCASRFVDWIKNLRQIKLSAVSCNEMAMAMKEELYECLSALEASFPDYWTGVQEEYGNITEIADPEFFLGKRYRVENSLSFHFLTDAFMCQILIPRMIAMLLRTYNEPLDIGLEARYRQICVQYWMFIPFLKTEDPIKLNIMPVVLGLTLEAATSEEISHVIDVIQYIDGFRHEMGQTKEQVAKEVIRRAKITVNFEDEIEKELLQKCSAAFSGDT
;
A
#
# COMPACT_ATOMS: atom_id res chain seq x y z
N MET A 1 17.32 -31.99 -18.61
CA MET A 1 15.93 -31.77 -18.19
C MET A 1 15.55 -30.37 -18.64
N GLN A 2 14.99 -30.24 -19.84
CA GLN A 2 14.64 -28.95 -20.45
C GLN A 2 13.30 -28.48 -19.87
N LEU A 3 13.31 -27.40 -19.10
CA LEU A 3 12.09 -26.72 -18.68
C LEU A 3 11.62 -25.84 -19.83
N HIS A 4 10.49 -26.21 -20.44
CA HIS A 4 9.75 -25.33 -21.35
C HIS A 4 9.13 -24.19 -20.54
N THR A 5 9.83 -23.06 -20.47
CA THR A 5 9.26 -21.76 -20.09
C THR A 5 8.71 -21.10 -21.36
N GLY A 6 7.41 -20.81 -21.38
CA GLY A 6 6.80 -20.11 -22.50
C GLY A 6 5.29 -20.29 -22.67
N ALA A 7 4.54 -20.55 -21.60
CA ALA A 7 3.11 -20.23 -21.60
C ALA A 7 2.97 -18.84 -21.00
N VAL A 8 2.85 -17.82 -21.86
CA VAL A 8 2.29 -16.53 -21.44
C VAL A 8 0.89 -16.86 -20.93
N LEU A 9 0.71 -16.86 -19.61
CA LEU A 9 -0.61 -16.96 -19.00
C LEU A 9 -1.41 -15.78 -19.55
N GLY A 10 -2.26 -16.05 -20.55
CA GLY A 10 -3.24 -15.08 -20.98
C GLY A 10 -4.02 -14.64 -19.75
N LEU A 11 -4.12 -13.33 -19.54
CA LEU A 11 -4.94 -12.76 -18.48
C LEU A 11 -6.29 -13.50 -18.44
N PRO A 12 -6.82 -13.84 -17.25
CA PRO A 12 -8.11 -14.50 -17.14
C PRO A 12 -9.10 -13.82 -18.07
N LYS A 13 -9.71 -14.59 -18.97
CA LYS A 13 -10.76 -14.09 -19.86
C LYS A 13 -11.73 -13.29 -18.99
N ARG A 14 -11.90 -12.02 -19.33
CA ARG A 14 -12.84 -11.07 -18.73
C ARG A 14 -14.06 -11.84 -18.23
N ILE A 15 -14.31 -11.84 -16.92
CA ILE A 15 -15.63 -12.18 -16.42
C ILE A 15 -16.50 -11.03 -16.90
N GLU A 16 -17.12 -11.21 -18.08
CA GLU A 16 -18.07 -10.23 -18.60
C GLU A 16 -19.16 -10.11 -17.53
N ALA A 17 -19.19 -8.95 -16.85
CA ALA A 17 -20.19 -8.60 -15.85
C ALA A 17 -21.61 -8.47 -16.45
N ASP A 18 -21.83 -9.03 -17.63
CA ASP A 18 -23.08 -9.10 -18.38
C ASP A 18 -24.00 -10.21 -17.87
N GLU A 19 -23.61 -10.98 -16.85
CA GLU A 19 -24.59 -11.79 -16.14
C GLU A 19 -25.30 -10.98 -15.04
N PRO A 20 -26.57 -10.57 -15.22
CA PRO A 20 -27.40 -9.98 -14.16
C PRO A 20 -27.48 -10.84 -12.88
N THR A 21 -27.06 -12.10 -12.93
CA THR A 21 -26.95 -13.02 -11.79
C THR A 21 -25.93 -12.54 -10.76
N THR A 22 -24.79 -11.95 -11.16
CA THR A 22 -23.70 -11.60 -10.22
C THR A 22 -24.09 -10.47 -9.28
N TRP A 23 -24.66 -9.38 -9.81
CA TRP A 23 -25.16 -8.27 -9.00
C TRP A 23 -26.40 -8.65 -8.18
N GLN A 24 -27.29 -9.48 -8.73
CA GLN A 24 -28.43 -10.01 -7.97
C GLN A 24 -27.98 -10.86 -6.79
N ASN A 25 -26.95 -11.69 -6.98
CA ASN A 25 -26.36 -12.50 -5.92
C ASN A 25 -25.68 -11.61 -4.87
N HIS A 26 -24.89 -10.61 -5.28
CA HIS A 26 -24.28 -9.65 -4.35
C HIS A 26 -25.35 -8.92 -3.52
N GLY A 27 -26.44 -8.45 -4.13
CA GLY A 27 -27.56 -7.84 -3.42
C GLY A 27 -28.29 -8.80 -2.45
N ARG A 28 -28.39 -10.10 -2.79
CA ARG A 28 -28.93 -11.13 -1.88
C ARG A 28 -27.99 -11.34 -0.67
N LEU A 29 -26.69 -11.40 -0.91
CA LEU A 29 -25.68 -11.54 0.15
C LEU A 29 -25.71 -10.33 1.09
N LEU A 30 -25.81 -9.10 0.57
CA LEU A 30 -25.96 -7.89 1.40
C LEU A 30 -27.19 -7.95 2.31
N ARG A 31 -28.35 -8.37 1.78
CA ARG A 31 -29.57 -8.55 2.59
C ARG A 31 -29.43 -9.67 3.62
N SER A 32 -28.69 -10.73 3.29
CA SER A 32 -28.40 -11.82 4.23
C SER A 32 -27.52 -11.34 5.37
N LEU A 33 -26.44 -10.62 5.04
CA LEU A 33 -25.54 -10.00 6.03
C LEU A 33 -26.30 -9.01 6.91
N GLN A 34 -27.18 -8.19 6.33
CA GLN A 34 -28.01 -7.26 7.10
C GLN A 34 -28.87 -7.97 8.16
N LYS A 35 -29.46 -9.12 7.81
CA LYS A 35 -30.22 -9.93 8.77
C LYS A 35 -29.33 -10.52 9.86
N ALA A 36 -28.13 -11.00 9.52
CA ALA A 36 -27.17 -11.52 10.48
C ALA A 36 -26.73 -10.44 11.48
N ILE A 37 -26.43 -9.23 11.00
CA ILE A 37 -26.05 -8.07 11.83
C ILE A 37 -27.18 -7.62 12.78
N GLN A 38 -28.45 -7.87 12.44
CA GLN A 38 -29.59 -7.57 13.30
C GLN A 38 -29.95 -8.72 14.26
N GLY A 39 -29.30 -9.88 14.11
CA GLY A 39 -29.59 -11.08 14.86
C GLY A 39 -28.65 -11.33 16.03
N PRO A 40 -28.80 -12.48 16.72
CA PRO A 40 -27.90 -12.88 17.82
C PRO A 40 -26.46 -13.14 17.34
N GLU A 41 -26.27 -13.45 16.06
CA GLU A 41 -24.98 -13.75 15.44
C GLU A 41 -24.22 -12.48 14.98
N ALA A 42 -24.69 -11.29 15.32
CA ALA A 42 -24.15 -10.02 14.81
C ALA A 42 -22.63 -9.87 15.03
N LEU A 43 -22.12 -10.36 16.16
CA LEU A 43 -20.72 -10.26 16.55
C LEU A 43 -19.94 -11.58 16.35
N SER A 44 -20.49 -12.54 15.60
CA SER A 44 -19.79 -13.79 15.31
C SER A 44 -18.62 -13.58 14.34
N VAL A 45 -17.65 -14.50 14.34
CA VAL A 45 -16.53 -14.49 13.40
C VAL A 45 -17.00 -14.68 11.97
N GLU A 46 -18.05 -15.46 11.75
CA GLU A 46 -18.66 -15.71 10.44
C GLU A 46 -19.34 -14.45 9.89
N THR A 47 -19.99 -13.65 10.73
CA THR A 47 -20.59 -12.37 10.30
C THR A 47 -19.51 -11.39 9.88
N LEU A 48 -18.39 -11.32 10.61
CA LEU A 48 -17.23 -10.53 10.20
C LEU A 48 -16.62 -11.06 8.89
N ALA A 49 -16.46 -12.38 8.75
CA ALA A 49 -15.97 -13.02 7.53
C ALA A 49 -16.84 -12.66 6.32
N ALA A 50 -18.16 -12.75 6.47
CA ALA A 50 -19.11 -12.40 5.42
C ALA A 50 -19.03 -10.92 5.05
N ALA A 51 -18.84 -10.03 6.03
CA ALA A 51 -18.64 -8.59 5.78
C ALA A 51 -17.33 -8.33 5.01
N THR A 52 -16.23 -8.99 5.39
CA THR A 52 -14.93 -8.88 4.71
C THR A 52 -14.99 -9.40 3.28
N ILE A 53 -15.58 -10.58 3.05
CA ILE A 53 -15.78 -11.13 1.70
C ILE A 53 -16.65 -10.21 0.86
N LEU A 54 -17.71 -9.63 1.43
CA LEU A 54 -18.57 -8.69 0.71
C LEU A 54 -17.88 -7.38 0.35
N TYR A 55 -17.01 -6.89 1.24
CA TYR A 55 -16.15 -5.75 0.94
C TYR A 55 -15.21 -6.08 -0.23
N GLN A 56 -14.45 -7.17 -0.14
CA GLN A 56 -13.51 -7.59 -1.19
C GLN A 56 -14.21 -7.89 -2.52
N THR A 57 -15.34 -8.59 -2.51
CA THR A 57 -16.11 -8.85 -3.76
C THR A 57 -16.75 -7.57 -4.31
N GLY A 58 -17.18 -6.65 -3.44
CA GLY A 58 -17.63 -5.32 -3.85
C GLY A 58 -16.54 -4.54 -4.58
N GLU A 59 -15.28 -4.67 -4.16
CA GLU A 59 -14.12 -4.09 -4.85
C GLU A 59 -13.98 -4.64 -6.27
N LEU A 60 -14.12 -5.96 -6.44
CA LEU A 60 -13.99 -6.61 -7.74
C LEU A 60 -15.15 -6.29 -8.68
N LEU A 61 -16.35 -6.06 -8.14
CA LEU A 61 -17.56 -5.83 -8.93
C LEU A 61 -17.81 -4.35 -9.25
N SER A 62 -17.28 -3.40 -8.47
CA SER A 62 -17.55 -1.97 -8.64
C SER A 62 -16.91 -1.39 -9.90
N TYR A 63 -17.59 -1.52 -11.04
CA TYR A 63 -17.21 -0.91 -12.32
C TYR A 63 -17.49 0.61 -12.34
N GLU A 64 -16.78 1.34 -13.22
CA GLU A 64 -16.70 2.82 -13.38
C GLU A 64 -17.99 3.64 -13.13
N GLN A 65 -19.18 3.06 -13.31
CA GLN A 65 -20.48 3.75 -13.21
C GLN A 65 -21.05 3.85 -11.79
N HIS A 66 -20.55 3.04 -10.85
CA HIS A 66 -21.00 3.03 -9.46
C HIS A 66 -19.80 3.09 -8.51
N LYS A 67 -19.14 4.24 -8.44
CA LYS A 67 -18.18 4.58 -7.37
C LYS A 67 -18.92 4.70 -6.02
N ALA A 68 -19.55 3.62 -5.57
CA ALA A 68 -20.05 3.53 -4.22
C ALA A 68 -18.86 3.76 -3.29
N SER A 69 -18.99 4.71 -2.38
CA SER A 69 -17.95 4.99 -1.40
C SER A 69 -17.65 3.68 -0.66
N LYS A 70 -16.39 3.26 -0.62
CA LYS A 70 -15.90 2.09 0.14
C LYS A 70 -16.01 2.30 1.66
N ARG A 71 -16.10 3.58 2.06
CA ARG A 71 -16.05 4.02 3.45
C ARG A 71 -17.15 3.46 4.35
N PRO A 72 -18.44 3.36 3.93
CA PRO A 72 -19.48 2.78 4.77
C PRO A 72 -19.26 1.30 5.06
N GLN A 73 -18.79 0.52 4.07
CA GLN A 73 -18.47 -0.90 4.29
C GLN A 73 -17.26 -1.06 5.21
N ALA A 74 -16.17 -0.30 4.96
CA ALA A 74 -15.02 -0.27 5.86
C ALA A 74 -15.41 0.12 7.29
N ARG A 75 -16.24 1.16 7.47
CA ARG A 75 -16.81 1.54 8.77
C ARG A 75 -17.63 0.42 9.40
N GLY A 76 -18.41 -0.31 8.60
CA GLY A 76 -19.17 -1.48 9.08
C GLY A 76 -18.24 -2.56 9.64
N ILE A 77 -17.21 -2.95 8.87
CA ILE A 77 -16.19 -3.92 9.29
C ILE A 77 -15.46 -3.45 10.56
N THR A 78 -15.03 -2.19 10.59
CA THR A 78 -14.38 -1.60 11.77
C THR A 78 -15.32 -1.59 12.99
N THR A 79 -16.60 -1.27 12.81
CA THR A 79 -17.60 -1.29 13.89
C THR A 79 -17.78 -2.70 14.44
N LEU A 80 -17.97 -3.69 13.56
CA LEU A 80 -18.09 -5.11 13.95
C LEU A 80 -16.84 -5.60 14.69
N THR A 81 -15.65 -5.25 14.18
CA THR A 81 -14.37 -5.59 14.81
C THR A 81 -14.27 -5.00 16.21
N ARG A 82 -14.63 -3.73 16.37
CA ARG A 82 -14.62 -3.04 17.66
C ARG A 82 -15.60 -3.64 18.65
N GLU A 83 -16.83 -3.92 18.23
CA GLU A 83 -17.90 -4.42 19.10
C GLU A 83 -17.67 -5.87 19.52
N ARG A 84 -17.09 -6.69 18.64
CA ARG A 84 -16.69 -8.07 18.97
C ARG A 84 -15.55 -8.12 19.99
N GLY A 85 -14.67 -7.13 19.99
CA GLY A 85 -13.52 -7.07 20.88
C GLY A 85 -12.26 -7.72 20.29
N LEU A 86 -11.30 -8.03 21.16
CA LEU A 86 -10.00 -8.57 20.74
C LEU A 86 -10.18 -9.92 20.02
N PRO A 87 -9.56 -10.11 18.84
CA PRO A 87 -9.60 -11.39 18.14
C PRO A 87 -8.87 -12.47 18.93
N ASN A 88 -9.29 -13.72 18.80
CA ASN A 88 -8.63 -14.87 19.40
C ASN A 88 -7.46 -15.34 18.52
N PRO A 89 -6.18 -15.19 18.93
CA PRO A 89 -5.05 -15.63 18.12
C PRO A 89 -4.95 -17.15 17.96
N ASP A 90 -5.61 -17.92 18.83
CA ASP A 90 -5.61 -19.38 18.84
C ASP A 90 -6.73 -19.97 17.95
N ASP A 91 -7.66 -19.14 17.46
CA ASP A 91 -8.65 -19.52 16.45
C ASP A 91 -8.12 -19.12 15.06
N PRO A 92 -7.79 -20.08 14.17
CA PRO A 92 -7.20 -19.78 12.87
C PRO A 92 -8.06 -18.89 11.98
N LEU A 93 -9.39 -19.02 12.05
CA LEU A 93 -10.29 -18.19 11.24
C LEU A 93 -10.30 -16.75 11.78
N ASP A 94 -10.36 -16.61 13.10
CA ASP A 94 -10.40 -15.29 13.73
C ASP A 94 -9.08 -14.53 13.56
N ALA A 95 -7.95 -15.22 13.76
CA ALA A 95 -6.62 -14.67 13.53
C ALA A 95 -6.44 -14.23 12.07
N MET A 96 -6.81 -15.07 11.10
CA MET A 96 -6.72 -14.72 9.68
C MET A 96 -7.61 -13.50 9.33
N LEU A 97 -8.84 -13.45 9.84
CA LEU A 97 -9.73 -12.31 9.58
C LEU A 97 -9.24 -11.02 10.22
N ALA A 98 -8.69 -11.09 11.43
CA ALA A 98 -8.08 -9.94 12.07
C ALA A 98 -6.87 -9.43 11.28
N PHE A 99 -6.04 -10.35 10.78
CA PHE A 99 -4.90 -10.03 9.93
C PHE A 99 -5.32 -9.36 8.61
N GLU A 100 -6.32 -9.91 7.91
CA GLU A 100 -6.85 -9.35 6.66
C GLU A 100 -7.51 -7.96 6.87
N ASN A 101 -8.35 -7.84 7.91
CA ASN A 101 -9.10 -6.61 8.19
C ASN A 101 -8.23 -5.48 8.75
N ARG A 102 -7.02 -5.78 9.25
CA ARG A 102 -6.05 -4.76 9.71
C ARG A 102 -5.86 -3.66 8.68
N THR A 103 -5.62 -4.02 7.42
CA THR A 103 -5.37 -3.04 6.34
C THR A 103 -6.59 -2.14 6.09
N ILE A 104 -7.81 -2.67 6.23
CA ILE A 104 -9.06 -1.91 6.10
C ILE A 104 -9.21 -0.90 7.23
N ILE A 105 -8.92 -1.32 8.47
CA ILE A 105 -9.00 -0.46 9.67
C ILE A 105 -7.91 0.62 9.61
N GLU A 106 -6.68 0.26 9.28
CA GLU A 106 -5.57 1.19 9.09
C GLU A 106 -5.89 2.20 7.98
N ALA A 107 -6.41 1.74 6.84
CA ALA A 107 -6.85 2.63 5.77
C ALA A 107 -7.95 3.60 6.24
N LEU A 108 -8.94 3.11 7.01
CA LEU A 108 -10.02 3.94 7.55
C LEU A 108 -9.51 5.01 8.52
N SER A 109 -8.43 4.73 9.26
CA SER A 109 -7.84 5.68 10.21
C SER A 109 -7.38 6.97 9.54
N PHE A 110 -6.98 6.93 8.26
CA PHE A 110 -6.63 8.12 7.48
C PHE A 110 -7.82 9.06 7.21
N TRP A 111 -9.03 8.49 7.12
CA TRP A 111 -10.25 9.24 6.80
C TRP A 111 -11.12 9.54 8.02
N SER A 112 -11.08 8.69 9.04
CA SER A 112 -11.95 8.76 10.21
C SER A 112 -11.23 8.26 11.48
N PRO A 113 -10.22 8.99 12.00
CA PRO A 113 -9.40 8.53 13.13
C PRO A 113 -10.20 8.11 14.37
N LYS A 114 -11.33 8.80 14.64
CA LYS A 114 -12.21 8.50 15.77
C LYS A 114 -12.87 7.12 15.67
N ASP A 115 -13.10 6.62 14.46
CA ASP A 115 -13.73 5.31 14.25
C ASP A 115 -12.74 4.16 14.54
N THR A 116 -11.43 4.46 14.54
CA THR A 116 -10.34 3.47 14.61
C THR A 116 -9.48 3.58 15.87
N GLU A 117 -9.78 4.50 16.78
CA GLU A 117 -8.96 4.78 17.98
C GLU A 117 -8.69 3.53 18.83
N PHE A 118 -9.68 2.64 18.96
CA PHE A 118 -9.57 1.38 19.70
C PHE A 118 -8.39 0.52 19.22
N TYR A 119 -8.13 0.52 17.91
CA TYR A 119 -7.11 -0.32 17.27
C TYR A 119 -5.68 0.07 17.69
N PHE A 120 -5.49 1.31 18.14
CA PHE A 120 -4.19 1.84 18.55
C PHE A 120 -3.95 1.78 20.06
N THR A 121 -4.88 1.20 20.83
CA THR A 121 -4.71 0.96 22.27
C THR A 121 -3.72 -0.18 22.54
N ASP A 122 -3.04 -0.15 23.68
CA ASP A 122 -2.03 -1.17 24.01
C ASP A 122 -2.57 -2.61 24.02
N PRO A 123 -3.79 -2.91 24.53
CA PRO A 123 -4.35 -4.25 24.46
C PRO A 123 -4.54 -4.74 23.01
N TRP A 124 -4.99 -3.86 22.12
CA TRP A 124 -5.15 -4.19 20.70
C TRP A 124 -3.82 -4.40 20.00
N LYS A 125 -2.83 -3.55 20.24
CA LYS A 125 -1.48 -3.70 19.67
C LYS A 125 -0.84 -5.03 20.06
N GLN A 126 -0.85 -5.36 21.35
CA GLN A 126 -0.28 -6.63 21.85
C GLN A 126 -1.01 -7.85 21.28
N ASN A 127 -2.34 -7.79 21.20
CA ASN A 127 -3.12 -8.89 20.66
C ASN A 127 -2.92 -9.05 19.14
N MET A 128 -2.85 -7.95 18.39
CA MET A 128 -2.56 -7.99 16.96
C MET A 128 -1.17 -8.51 16.65
N GLN A 129 -0.18 -8.23 17.50
CA GLN A 129 1.14 -8.84 17.38
C GLN A 129 1.06 -10.38 17.48
N ARG A 130 0.31 -10.91 18.46
CA ARG A 130 0.07 -12.36 18.56
C ARG A 130 -0.68 -12.93 17.35
N VAL A 131 -1.63 -12.19 16.78
CA VAL A 131 -2.32 -12.57 15.55
C VAL A 131 -1.34 -12.67 14.39
N VAL A 132 -0.47 -11.68 14.21
CA VAL A 132 0.55 -11.68 13.16
C VAL A 132 1.50 -12.87 13.32
N GLU A 133 1.96 -13.13 14.56
CA GLU A 133 2.80 -14.29 14.88
C GLU A 133 2.09 -15.63 14.59
N SER A 134 0.78 -15.73 14.87
CA SER A 134 -0.03 -16.93 14.59
C SER A 134 -0.22 -17.17 13.09
N VAL A 135 -0.44 -16.11 12.30
CA VAL A 135 -0.71 -16.21 10.86
C VAL A 135 0.56 -16.36 10.02
N LEU A 136 1.62 -15.61 10.35
CA LEU A 136 2.85 -15.54 9.56
C LEU A 136 4.04 -16.28 10.19
N GLY A 137 3.93 -16.73 11.45
CA GLY A 137 5.07 -17.21 12.21
C GLY A 137 5.89 -16.08 12.83
N SER A 138 7.05 -16.41 13.42
CA SER A 138 7.96 -15.42 13.99
C SER A 138 8.47 -14.48 12.90
N GLN A 139 8.15 -13.18 13.02
CA GLN A 139 8.67 -12.16 12.12
C GLN A 139 10.14 -11.83 12.46
N PRO A 140 11.00 -11.56 11.47
CA PRO A 140 12.32 -10.98 11.70
C PRO A 140 12.25 -9.59 12.37
N GLU A 141 13.33 -9.14 13.02
CA GLU A 141 13.39 -7.86 13.77
C GLU A 141 12.98 -6.61 12.97
N LEU A 142 13.26 -6.53 11.67
CA LEU A 142 12.79 -5.39 10.86
C LEU A 142 11.27 -5.37 10.70
N GLY A 143 10.58 -6.51 10.87
CA GLY A 143 9.13 -6.55 10.97
C GLY A 143 8.61 -5.68 12.13
N GLU A 144 9.35 -5.59 13.23
CA GLU A 144 9.01 -4.70 14.34
C GLU A 144 9.23 -3.22 13.96
N LEU A 145 10.33 -2.90 13.27
CA LEU A 145 10.61 -1.53 12.83
C LEU A 145 9.63 -1.04 11.76
N THR A 146 9.25 -1.87 10.79
CA THR A 146 8.22 -1.53 9.79
C THR A 146 6.85 -1.44 10.44
N ALA A 147 6.51 -2.32 11.38
CA ALA A 147 5.27 -2.21 12.17
C ALA A 147 5.24 -0.93 13.02
N LYS A 148 6.37 -0.56 13.65
CA LYS A 148 6.51 0.71 14.37
C LYS A 148 6.28 1.90 13.44
N CYS A 149 6.91 1.92 12.27
CA CYS A 149 6.70 2.96 11.26
C CYS A 149 5.23 3.04 10.82
N ALA A 150 4.62 1.89 10.49
CA ALA A 150 3.22 1.81 10.11
C ALA A 150 2.29 2.36 11.21
N SER A 151 2.56 2.04 12.48
CA SER A 151 1.78 2.53 13.61
C SER A 151 1.88 4.04 13.83
N ARG A 152 3.03 4.64 13.51
CA ARG A 152 3.29 6.09 13.64
C ARG A 152 2.85 6.87 12.41
N PHE A 153 2.70 6.21 11.27
CA PHE A 153 2.41 6.85 9.99
C PHE A 153 1.14 7.72 10.03
N VAL A 154 0.08 7.27 10.71
CA VAL A 154 -1.16 8.06 10.85
C VAL A 154 -0.91 9.37 11.61
N ASP A 155 -0.13 9.31 12.70
CA ASP A 155 0.24 10.49 13.49
C ASP A 155 1.13 11.43 12.68
N TRP A 156 2.10 10.89 11.94
CA TRP A 156 2.95 11.65 11.02
C TRP A 156 2.10 12.42 9.99
N ILE A 157 1.15 11.77 9.33
CA ILE A 157 0.28 12.44 8.36
C ILE A 157 -0.59 13.52 9.01
N LYS A 158 -1.11 13.27 10.22
CA LYS A 158 -1.86 14.27 10.98
C LYS A 158 -1.00 15.49 11.32
N ASN A 159 0.21 15.26 11.83
CA ASN A 159 1.16 16.31 12.19
C ASN A 159 1.59 17.11 10.96
N LEU A 160 1.91 16.45 9.85
CA LEU A 160 2.25 17.13 8.59
C LEU A 160 1.12 18.01 8.06
N ARG A 161 -0.14 17.57 8.19
CA ARG A 161 -1.30 18.41 7.85
C ARG A 161 -1.41 19.63 8.77
N GLN A 162 -1.19 19.48 10.07
CA GLN A 162 -1.21 20.59 11.03
C GLN A 162 -0.08 21.58 10.78
N ILE A 163 1.15 21.08 10.58
CA ILE A 163 2.34 21.88 10.26
C ILE A 163 2.10 22.69 8.98
N LYS A 164 1.55 22.08 7.93
CA LYS A 164 1.23 22.78 6.68
C LYS A 164 0.20 23.90 6.86
N LEU A 165 -0.79 23.70 7.72
CA LEU A 165 -1.82 24.72 8.00
C LEU A 165 -1.29 25.87 8.86
N SER A 166 -0.26 25.64 9.69
CA SER A 166 0.22 26.64 10.65
C SER A 166 1.71 26.47 10.98
N ALA A 167 2.57 26.61 9.96
CA ALA A 167 4.01 26.32 10.07
C ALA A 167 4.71 27.07 11.21
N VAL A 168 4.39 28.36 11.41
CA VAL A 168 5.00 29.20 12.45
C VAL A 168 4.67 28.68 13.85
N SER A 169 3.41 28.32 14.12
CA SER A 169 3.00 27.84 15.45
C SER A 169 3.36 26.38 15.71
N CYS A 170 3.68 25.61 14.66
CA CYS A 170 3.98 24.18 14.75
C CYS A 170 5.48 23.88 14.60
N ASN A 171 6.37 24.87 14.72
CA ASN A 171 7.82 24.69 14.52
C ASN A 171 8.43 23.60 15.44
N GLU A 172 8.10 23.61 16.73
CA GLU A 172 8.61 22.61 17.67
C GLU A 172 8.14 21.19 17.31
N MET A 173 6.87 21.05 16.90
CA MET A 173 6.31 19.77 16.42
C MET A 173 7.00 19.31 15.13
N ALA A 174 7.29 20.22 14.20
CA ALA A 174 7.98 19.90 12.96
C ALA A 174 9.42 19.44 13.21
N MET A 175 10.14 20.11 14.11
CA MET A 175 11.52 19.71 14.46
C MET A 175 11.55 18.35 15.16
N ALA A 176 10.69 18.12 16.15
CA ALA A 176 10.58 16.83 16.82
C ALA A 176 10.23 15.70 15.84
N MET A 177 9.29 15.95 14.92
CA MET A 177 8.92 14.98 13.89
C MET A 177 10.06 14.75 12.89
N LYS A 178 10.80 15.79 12.50
CA LYS A 178 11.96 15.69 11.61
C LYS A 178 13.04 14.79 12.23
N GLU A 179 13.37 15.00 13.50
CA GLU A 179 14.32 14.18 14.25
C GLU A 179 13.86 12.72 14.32
N GLU A 180 12.60 12.48 14.72
CA GLU A 180 12.02 11.13 14.77
C GLU A 180 12.09 10.42 13.42
N LEU A 181 11.77 11.11 12.32
CA LEU A 181 11.83 10.54 10.97
C LEU A 181 13.26 10.17 10.57
N TYR A 182 14.27 11.01 10.89
CA TYR A 182 15.67 10.69 10.62
C TYR A 182 16.17 9.50 11.46
N GLU A 183 15.77 9.41 12.72
CA GLU A 183 16.08 8.27 13.58
C GLU A 183 15.46 6.98 13.03
N CYS A 184 14.18 7.02 12.64
CA CYS A 184 13.49 5.88 12.03
C CYS A 184 14.14 5.47 10.71
N LEU A 185 14.47 6.41 9.82
CA LEU A 185 15.13 6.10 8.55
C LEU A 185 16.50 5.46 8.79
N SER A 186 17.30 6.01 9.70
CA SER A 186 18.63 5.47 10.01
C SER A 186 18.55 4.06 10.59
N ALA A 187 17.57 3.80 11.47
CA ALA A 187 17.35 2.47 12.03
C ALA A 187 16.90 1.45 10.98
N LEU A 188 16.00 1.85 10.06
CA LEU A 188 15.59 1.02 8.93
C LEU A 188 16.77 0.70 8.01
N GLU A 189 17.55 1.71 7.62
CA GLU A 189 18.73 1.55 6.76
C GLU A 189 19.76 0.61 7.37
N ALA A 190 20.03 0.75 8.68
CA ALA A 190 20.98 -0.10 9.39
C ALA A 190 20.53 -1.56 9.48
N SER A 191 19.23 -1.80 9.60
CA SER A 191 18.66 -3.15 9.82
C SER A 191 18.24 -3.84 8.52
N PHE A 192 18.15 -3.10 7.41
CA PHE A 192 17.65 -3.62 6.13
C PHE A 192 18.50 -4.75 5.52
N PRO A 193 19.85 -4.73 5.55
CA PRO A 193 20.65 -5.82 4.99
C PRO A 193 20.42 -7.17 5.68
N ASP A 194 20.34 -7.17 7.01
CA ASP A 194 20.10 -8.38 7.80
C ASP A 194 18.67 -8.88 7.57
N TYR A 195 17.69 -7.97 7.48
CA TYR A 195 16.33 -8.33 7.12
C TYR A 195 16.22 -8.94 5.73
N TRP A 196 16.86 -8.32 4.75
CA TRP A 196 16.88 -8.82 3.38
C TRP A 196 17.41 -10.25 3.35
N THR A 197 18.51 -10.49 4.03
CA THR A 197 19.12 -11.83 4.15
C THR A 197 18.16 -12.81 4.83
N GLY A 198 17.57 -12.45 5.97
CA GLY A 198 16.63 -13.31 6.70
C GLY A 198 15.38 -13.65 5.86
N VAL A 199 14.82 -12.68 5.14
CA VAL A 199 13.68 -12.91 4.23
C VAL A 199 14.07 -13.87 3.11
N GLN A 200 15.28 -13.76 2.56
CA GLN A 200 15.76 -14.68 1.53
C GLN A 200 15.95 -16.10 2.06
N GLU A 201 16.50 -16.25 3.27
CA GLU A 201 16.74 -17.54 3.91
C GLU A 201 15.42 -18.27 4.25
N GLU A 202 14.41 -17.53 4.72
CA GLU A 202 13.15 -18.11 5.16
C GLU A 202 12.14 -18.30 4.01
N TYR A 203 12.04 -17.31 3.12
CA TYR A 203 10.98 -17.28 2.11
C TYR A 203 11.46 -17.54 0.69
N GLY A 204 12.75 -17.51 0.40
CA GLY A 204 13.31 -17.84 -0.92
C GLY A 204 14.13 -16.72 -1.54
N ASN A 205 15.02 -17.07 -2.48
CA ASN A 205 16.04 -16.12 -2.92
C ASN A 205 15.48 -15.02 -3.82
N ILE A 206 16.11 -13.84 -3.69
CA ILE A 206 15.92 -12.70 -4.58
C ILE A 206 17.26 -12.35 -5.21
N THR A 207 17.39 -12.59 -6.51
CA THR A 207 18.67 -12.47 -7.19
C THR A 207 18.61 -11.36 -8.23
N GLU A 208 19.59 -10.45 -8.20
CA GLU A 208 19.79 -9.49 -9.28
C GLU A 208 20.28 -10.23 -10.53
N ILE A 209 19.60 -10.05 -11.65
CA ILE A 209 19.96 -10.63 -12.94
C ILE A 209 19.99 -9.54 -14.01
N ALA A 210 20.91 -9.67 -14.97
CA ALA A 210 20.97 -8.80 -16.14
C ALA A 210 19.74 -9.02 -17.02
N ASP A 211 19.13 -7.93 -17.46
CA ASP A 211 17.98 -7.92 -18.36
C ASP A 211 18.08 -6.69 -19.28
N PRO A 212 18.75 -6.82 -20.44
CA PRO A 212 18.96 -5.70 -21.35
C PRO A 212 17.68 -5.10 -21.95
N GLU A 213 16.55 -5.80 -21.87
CA GLU A 213 15.26 -5.33 -22.40
C GLU A 213 14.48 -4.51 -21.36
N PHE A 214 14.79 -4.68 -20.08
CA PHE A 214 14.19 -3.89 -19.01
C PHE A 214 14.88 -2.53 -18.89
N PHE A 215 14.13 -1.47 -18.59
CA PHE A 215 14.63 -0.08 -18.66
C PHE A 215 15.80 0.23 -17.70
N LEU A 216 16.02 -0.58 -16.66
CA LEU A 216 17.18 -0.48 -15.78
C LEU A 216 18.38 -1.34 -16.22
N GLY A 217 18.25 -2.15 -17.28
CA GLY A 217 19.23 -3.14 -17.73
C GLY A 217 19.38 -4.36 -16.80
N LYS A 218 18.64 -4.38 -15.68
CA LYS A 218 18.69 -5.41 -14.64
C LYS A 218 17.40 -5.47 -13.84
N ARG A 219 17.07 -6.64 -13.31
CA ARG A 219 15.87 -6.86 -12.49
C ARG A 219 16.11 -7.87 -11.39
N TYR A 220 15.14 -7.99 -10.48
CA TYR A 220 15.10 -9.10 -9.54
C TYR A 220 14.42 -10.33 -10.14
N ARG A 221 15.02 -11.49 -9.90
CA ARG A 221 14.35 -12.79 -9.98
C ARG A 221 13.95 -13.20 -8.57
N VAL A 222 12.65 -13.33 -8.36
CA VAL A 222 12.02 -13.66 -7.07
C VAL A 222 11.55 -15.10 -7.12
N GLU A 223 12.01 -15.95 -6.19
CA GLU A 223 11.62 -17.36 -6.14
C GLU A 223 10.27 -17.58 -5.44
N ASN A 224 9.86 -16.66 -4.55
CA ASN A 224 8.62 -16.75 -3.78
C ASN A 224 7.97 -15.38 -3.58
N SER A 225 6.67 -15.28 -3.83
CA SER A 225 5.91 -14.04 -3.64
C SER A 225 5.96 -13.49 -2.22
N LEU A 226 6.08 -14.35 -1.20
CA LEU A 226 6.17 -13.91 0.19
C LEU A 226 7.42 -13.05 0.45
N SER A 227 8.57 -13.42 -0.12
CA SER A 227 9.79 -12.61 0.02
C SER A 227 9.63 -11.19 -0.53
N PHE A 228 8.87 -11.05 -1.63
CA PHE A 228 8.56 -9.74 -2.19
C PHE A 228 7.63 -8.94 -1.28
N HIS A 229 6.58 -9.55 -0.74
CA HIS A 229 5.63 -8.87 0.14
C HIS A 229 6.31 -8.33 1.40
N PHE A 230 7.13 -9.13 2.07
CA PHE A 230 7.88 -8.71 3.25
C PHE A 230 8.84 -7.54 2.98
N LEU A 231 9.61 -7.62 1.89
CA LEU A 231 10.53 -6.55 1.52
C LEU A 231 9.82 -5.27 1.09
N THR A 232 8.64 -5.39 0.48
CA THR A 232 7.89 -4.24 -0.02
C THR A 232 7.44 -3.31 1.11
N ASP A 233 7.06 -3.85 2.26
CA ASP A 233 6.69 -3.04 3.42
C ASP A 233 7.89 -2.21 3.93
N ALA A 234 9.08 -2.82 3.93
CA ALA A 234 10.32 -2.14 4.29
C ALA A 234 10.73 -1.06 3.27
N PHE A 235 10.60 -1.36 1.96
CA PHE A 235 10.81 -0.37 0.91
C PHE A 235 9.82 0.78 1.02
N MET A 236 8.56 0.50 1.28
CA MET A 236 7.52 1.51 1.41
C MET A 236 7.89 2.50 2.53
N CYS A 237 8.35 2.02 3.68
CA CYS A 237 8.82 2.90 4.77
C CYS A 237 10.03 3.75 4.33
N GLN A 238 11.01 3.13 3.68
CA GLN A 238 12.22 3.80 3.16
C GLN A 238 11.93 4.78 2.01
N ILE A 239 10.81 4.65 1.31
CA ILE A 239 10.34 5.60 0.28
C ILE A 239 9.56 6.74 0.92
N LEU A 240 8.66 6.43 1.87
CA LEU A 240 7.77 7.40 2.49
C LEU A 240 8.52 8.40 3.39
N ILE A 241 9.42 7.90 4.25
CA ILE A 241 10.09 8.74 5.26
C ILE A 241 10.91 9.87 4.61
N PRO A 242 11.78 9.63 3.60
CA PRO A 242 12.48 10.71 2.90
C PRO A 242 11.56 11.75 2.28
N ARG A 243 10.36 11.37 1.83
CA ARG A 243 9.36 12.31 1.29
C ARG A 243 8.72 13.18 2.38
N MET A 244 8.44 12.62 3.54
CA MET A 244 7.98 13.39 4.69
C MET A 244 9.04 14.40 5.15
N ILE A 245 10.30 13.97 5.25
CA ILE A 245 11.42 14.84 5.62
C ILE A 245 11.57 15.97 4.60
N ALA A 246 11.62 15.65 3.30
CA ALA A 246 11.74 16.66 2.24
C ALA A 246 10.59 17.69 2.29
N MET A 247 9.36 17.25 2.58
CA MET A 247 8.24 18.17 2.76
C MET A 247 8.39 19.08 3.98
N LEU A 248 8.89 18.57 5.10
CA LEU A 248 9.21 19.41 6.27
C LEU A 248 10.26 20.45 5.90
N LEU A 249 11.35 20.05 5.22
CA LEU A 249 12.39 20.98 4.79
C LEU A 249 11.83 22.08 3.87
N ARG A 250 11.01 21.71 2.87
CA ARG A 250 10.33 22.68 1.98
C ARG A 250 9.42 23.65 2.74
N THR A 251 8.63 23.13 3.69
CA THR A 251 7.70 23.95 4.51
C THR A 251 8.42 25.06 5.27
N TYR A 252 9.66 24.81 5.72
CA TYR A 252 10.49 25.77 6.46
C TYR A 252 11.54 26.48 5.59
N ASN A 253 11.48 26.33 4.27
CA ASN A 253 12.47 26.85 3.31
C ASN A 253 13.92 26.42 3.64
N GLU A 254 14.09 25.24 4.23
CA GLU A 254 15.39 24.63 4.45
C GLU A 254 15.90 24.00 3.14
N PRO A 255 17.23 24.00 2.89
CA PRO A 255 17.78 23.32 1.74
C PRO A 255 17.51 21.81 1.81
N LEU A 256 17.16 21.21 0.68
CA LEU A 256 17.02 19.75 0.59
C LEU A 256 18.36 19.07 0.82
N ASP A 257 18.34 17.99 1.61
CA ASP A 257 19.51 17.15 1.83
C ASP A 257 19.80 16.32 0.57
N ILE A 258 20.89 16.67 -0.13
CA ILE A 258 21.34 15.98 -1.35
C ILE A 258 21.58 14.48 -1.09
N GLY A 259 22.11 14.13 0.08
CA GLY A 259 22.35 12.75 0.48
C GLY A 259 21.04 11.99 0.71
N LEU A 260 20.01 12.65 1.24
CA LEU A 260 18.67 12.08 1.37
C LEU A 260 18.02 11.85 0.00
N GLU A 261 18.11 12.80 -0.93
CA GLU A 261 17.56 12.65 -2.29
C GLU A 261 18.26 11.54 -3.07
N ALA A 262 19.59 11.44 -2.97
CA ALA A 262 20.36 10.36 -3.61
C ALA A 262 19.97 8.98 -3.06
N ARG A 263 19.78 8.86 -1.75
CA ARG A 263 19.32 7.61 -1.10
C ARG A 263 17.90 7.26 -1.52
N TYR A 264 16.97 8.23 -1.49
CA TYR A 264 15.60 8.04 -1.96
C TYR A 264 15.58 7.52 -3.40
N ARG A 265 16.37 8.13 -4.29
CA ARG A 265 16.52 7.67 -5.68
C ARG A 265 17.00 6.22 -5.76
N GLN A 266 18.04 5.85 -5.00
CA GLN A 266 18.60 4.50 -4.99
C GLN A 266 17.57 3.46 -4.54
N ILE A 267 16.81 3.77 -3.49
CA ILE A 267 15.74 2.90 -2.97
C ILE A 267 14.65 2.73 -4.03
N CYS A 268 14.27 3.80 -4.74
CA CYS A 268 13.32 3.71 -5.86
C CYS A 268 13.84 2.82 -7.00
N VAL A 269 15.12 2.92 -7.39
CA VAL A 269 15.72 2.01 -8.40
C VAL A 269 15.58 0.55 -7.97
N GLN A 270 15.96 0.25 -6.72
CA GLN A 270 15.86 -1.11 -6.18
C GLN A 270 14.41 -1.60 -6.17
N TYR A 271 13.47 -0.75 -5.77
CA TYR A 271 12.06 -1.10 -5.79
C TYR A 271 11.54 -1.38 -7.21
N TRP A 272 11.95 -0.57 -8.20
CA TRP A 272 11.57 -0.79 -9.59
C TRP A 272 12.13 -2.07 -10.20
N MET A 273 13.22 -2.62 -9.67
CA MET A 273 13.71 -3.93 -10.13
C MET A 273 12.72 -5.07 -9.87
N PHE A 274 11.70 -4.88 -9.01
CA PHE A 274 10.58 -5.81 -8.84
C PHE A 274 9.46 -5.66 -9.88
N ILE A 275 9.45 -4.61 -10.71
CA ILE A 275 8.41 -4.38 -11.72
C ILE A 275 8.13 -5.62 -12.60
N PRO A 276 9.14 -6.34 -13.12
CA PRO A 276 8.88 -7.53 -13.93
C PRO A 276 8.17 -8.64 -13.14
N PHE A 277 8.47 -8.77 -11.84
CA PHE A 277 7.80 -9.71 -10.95
C PHE A 277 6.36 -9.27 -10.63
N LEU A 278 6.11 -7.96 -10.43
CA LEU A 278 4.75 -7.45 -10.25
C LEU A 278 3.82 -7.83 -11.41
N LYS A 279 4.35 -7.91 -12.63
CA LYS A 279 3.55 -8.32 -13.81
C LYS A 279 3.14 -9.80 -13.78
N THR A 280 3.81 -10.64 -13.00
CA THR A 280 3.47 -12.07 -12.86
C THR A 280 2.50 -12.37 -11.73
N GLU A 281 2.28 -11.40 -10.84
CA GLU A 281 1.39 -11.54 -9.69
C GLU A 281 -0.07 -11.24 -10.03
N ASP A 282 -0.98 -11.76 -9.18
CA ASP A 282 -2.40 -11.46 -9.26
C ASP A 282 -2.64 -9.96 -8.96
N PRO A 283 -3.22 -9.16 -9.87
CA PRO A 283 -3.49 -7.74 -9.66
C PRO A 283 -4.34 -7.43 -8.41
N ILE A 284 -5.12 -8.39 -7.92
CA ILE A 284 -5.90 -8.25 -6.67
C ILE A 284 -4.96 -8.06 -5.47
N LYS A 285 -3.84 -8.80 -5.44
CA LYS A 285 -2.83 -8.73 -4.37
C LYS A 285 -1.97 -7.47 -4.42
N LEU A 286 -1.99 -6.75 -5.54
CA LEU A 286 -1.15 -5.57 -5.78
C LEU A 286 -1.89 -4.26 -5.48
N ASN A 287 -2.93 -4.29 -4.66
CA ASN A 287 -3.83 -3.15 -4.40
C ASN A 287 -3.11 -1.84 -3.99
N ILE A 288 -2.05 -1.95 -3.20
CA ILE A 288 -1.30 -0.81 -2.66
C ILE A 288 -0.13 -0.40 -3.56
N MET A 289 0.30 -1.28 -4.47
CA MET A 289 1.48 -1.07 -5.32
C MET A 289 1.38 0.18 -6.21
N PRO A 290 0.22 0.48 -6.84
CA PRO A 290 0.07 1.73 -7.58
C PRO A 290 0.40 2.98 -6.76
N VAL A 291 0.00 3.02 -5.48
CA VAL A 291 0.26 4.17 -4.61
C VAL A 291 1.76 4.28 -4.31
N VAL A 292 2.41 3.15 -4.00
CA VAL A 292 3.86 3.11 -3.72
C VAL A 292 4.66 3.50 -4.97
N LEU A 293 4.32 2.96 -6.14
CA LEU A 293 4.94 3.34 -7.42
C LEU A 293 4.72 4.82 -7.73
N GLY A 294 3.53 5.37 -7.45
CA GLY A 294 3.25 6.80 -7.56
C GLY A 294 4.18 7.67 -6.72
N LEU A 295 4.51 7.22 -5.50
CA LEU A 295 5.46 7.89 -4.61
C LEU A 295 6.90 7.85 -5.10
N THR A 296 7.23 7.07 -6.13
CA THR A 296 8.58 7.01 -6.73
C THR A 296 8.75 7.92 -7.95
N LEU A 297 7.66 8.49 -8.48
CA LEU A 297 7.71 9.29 -9.73
C LEU A 297 8.57 10.55 -9.63
N GLU A 298 8.73 11.11 -8.43
CA GLU A 298 9.62 12.27 -8.22
C GLU A 298 11.08 11.90 -8.51
N ALA A 299 11.51 10.68 -8.14
CA ALA A 299 12.85 10.17 -8.39
C ALA A 299 13.12 9.77 -9.84
N ALA A 300 12.07 9.49 -10.62
CA ALA A 300 12.19 8.93 -11.97
C ALA A 300 12.62 9.99 -13.00
N THR A 301 13.43 9.60 -13.97
CA THR A 301 13.62 10.39 -15.20
C THR A 301 12.36 10.35 -16.07
N SER A 302 12.29 11.18 -17.12
CA SER A 302 11.14 11.19 -18.03
C SER A 302 10.90 9.82 -18.68
N GLU A 303 11.95 9.11 -19.07
CA GLU A 303 11.85 7.75 -19.65
C GLU A 303 11.30 6.75 -18.61
N GLU A 304 11.86 6.75 -17.40
CA GLU A 304 11.45 5.86 -16.32
C GLU A 304 9.99 6.08 -15.88
N ILE A 305 9.51 7.33 -15.92
CA ILE A 305 8.10 7.63 -15.62
C ILE A 305 7.15 6.87 -16.54
N SER A 306 7.45 6.80 -17.84
CA SER A 306 6.61 6.08 -18.79
C SER A 306 6.51 4.60 -18.41
N HIS A 307 7.64 3.98 -18.08
CA HIS A 307 7.68 2.57 -17.65
C HIS A 307 6.97 2.32 -16.33
N VAL A 308 7.13 3.19 -15.33
CA VAL A 308 6.45 3.06 -14.04
C VAL A 308 4.93 3.20 -14.22
N ILE A 309 4.48 4.16 -15.04
CA ILE A 309 3.06 4.37 -15.34
C ILE A 309 2.47 3.20 -16.13
N ASP A 310 3.21 2.60 -17.06
CA ASP A 310 2.78 1.39 -17.77
C ASP A 310 2.48 0.24 -16.82
N VAL A 311 3.28 0.09 -15.76
CA VAL A 311 3.08 -0.96 -14.75
C VAL A 311 1.88 -0.64 -13.87
N ILE A 312 1.73 0.62 -13.46
CA ILE A 312 0.55 1.06 -12.71
C ILE A 312 -0.71 0.82 -13.53
N GLN A 313 -0.70 1.15 -14.82
CA GLN A 313 -1.81 0.92 -15.73
C GLN A 313 -2.08 -0.58 -15.93
N TYR A 314 -1.05 -1.42 -16.01
CA TYR A 314 -1.21 -2.88 -16.05
C TYR A 314 -1.91 -3.40 -14.78
N ILE A 315 -1.48 -2.96 -13.60
CA ILE A 315 -2.10 -3.35 -12.32
C ILE A 315 -3.53 -2.83 -12.22
N ASP A 316 -3.78 -1.59 -12.66
CA ASP A 316 -5.12 -0.98 -12.67
C ASP A 316 -6.02 -1.57 -13.76
N GLY A 317 -5.48 -2.24 -14.78
CA GLY A 317 -6.25 -2.81 -15.89
C GLY A 317 -7.31 -3.83 -15.44
N PHE A 318 -7.21 -4.37 -14.23
CA PHE A 318 -8.25 -5.20 -13.63
C PHE A 318 -9.39 -4.38 -12.98
N ARG A 319 -9.09 -3.19 -12.45
CA ARG A 319 -10.02 -2.38 -11.63
C ARG A 319 -10.61 -1.18 -12.38
N HIS A 320 -9.87 -0.65 -13.36
CA HIS A 320 -10.20 0.56 -14.11
C HIS A 320 -10.51 1.76 -13.21
N GLU A 321 -9.81 1.90 -12.07
CA GLU A 321 -10.05 2.99 -11.13
C GLU A 321 -9.29 4.27 -11.50
N MET A 322 -8.16 4.13 -12.19
CA MET A 322 -7.23 5.22 -12.48
C MET A 322 -7.42 5.83 -13.88
N GLY A 323 -8.28 5.23 -14.69
CA GLY A 323 -8.59 5.67 -16.05
C GLY A 323 -7.93 4.80 -17.12
N GLN A 324 -8.19 5.15 -18.37
CA GLN A 324 -7.81 4.33 -19.53
C GLN A 324 -6.58 4.85 -20.25
N THR A 325 -6.19 6.11 -20.02
CA THR A 325 -4.98 6.71 -20.64
C THR A 325 -3.87 6.91 -19.61
N LYS A 326 -2.62 6.96 -20.07
CA LYS A 326 -1.45 7.21 -19.21
C LYS A 326 -1.58 8.52 -18.42
N GLU A 327 -2.16 9.55 -19.03
CA GLU A 327 -2.39 10.86 -18.41
C GLU A 327 -3.40 10.77 -17.26
N GLN A 328 -4.49 10.01 -17.46
CA GLN A 328 -5.50 9.78 -16.43
C GLN A 328 -4.89 9.00 -15.26
N VAL A 329 -4.13 7.94 -15.57
CA VAL A 329 -3.43 7.11 -14.57
C VAL A 329 -2.43 7.94 -13.79
N ALA A 330 -1.59 8.72 -14.47
CA ALA A 330 -0.62 9.62 -13.85
C ALA A 330 -1.30 10.64 -12.92
N LYS A 331 -2.39 11.25 -13.39
CA LYS A 331 -3.15 12.21 -12.58
C LYS A 331 -3.73 11.57 -11.32
N GLU A 332 -4.35 10.39 -11.45
CA GLU A 332 -4.93 9.71 -10.30
C GLU A 332 -3.87 9.19 -9.33
N VAL A 333 -2.76 8.65 -9.82
CA VAL A 333 -1.71 8.13 -8.96
C VAL A 333 -0.98 9.26 -8.21
N ILE A 334 -0.71 10.39 -8.87
CA ILE A 334 -0.14 11.58 -8.23
C ILE A 334 -1.11 12.13 -7.18
N ARG A 335 -2.41 12.20 -7.50
CA ARG A 335 -3.45 12.61 -6.55
C ARG A 335 -3.47 11.71 -5.31
N ARG A 336 -3.37 10.38 -5.50
CA ARG A 336 -3.31 9.40 -4.39
C ARG A 336 -2.04 9.58 -3.57
N ALA A 337 -0.87 9.65 -4.22
CA ALA A 337 0.42 9.88 -3.55
C ALA A 337 0.41 11.19 -2.75
N LYS A 338 -0.14 12.28 -3.31
CA LYS A 338 -0.36 13.55 -2.61
C LYS A 338 -1.24 13.39 -1.38
N ILE A 339 -2.32 12.61 -1.44
CA ILE A 339 -3.15 12.36 -0.25
C ILE A 339 -2.37 11.56 0.81
N THR A 340 -1.55 10.61 0.36
CA THR A 340 -0.75 9.73 1.21
C THR A 340 0.32 10.49 1.99
N VAL A 341 1.05 11.43 1.39
CA VAL A 341 2.14 12.17 2.07
C VAL A 341 1.96 13.69 2.13
N ASN A 342 0.80 14.19 1.72
CA ASN A 342 0.39 15.60 1.78
C ASN A 342 1.26 16.60 0.96
N PHE A 343 1.81 16.16 -0.18
CA PHE A 343 2.63 17.00 -1.07
C PHE A 343 2.00 18.37 -1.40
N GLU A 344 2.85 19.35 -1.68
CA GLU A 344 2.48 20.69 -2.14
C GLU A 344 1.87 20.66 -3.55
N ASP A 345 0.98 21.62 -3.84
CA ASP A 345 0.32 21.75 -5.15
C ASP A 345 1.33 22.00 -6.28
N GLU A 346 2.47 22.60 -5.97
CA GLU A 346 3.55 22.86 -6.92
C GLU A 346 4.23 21.57 -7.38
N ILE A 347 4.49 20.64 -6.44
CA ILE A 347 5.05 19.32 -6.73
C ILE A 347 4.09 18.52 -7.61
N GLU A 348 2.79 18.56 -7.31
CA GLU A 348 1.78 17.91 -8.15
C GLU A 348 1.82 18.45 -9.58
N LYS A 349 1.90 19.77 -9.75
CA LYS A 349 1.99 20.39 -11.08
C LYS A 349 3.28 20.00 -11.81
N GLU A 350 4.42 20.01 -11.12
CA GLU A 350 5.71 19.62 -11.68
C GLU A 350 5.68 18.16 -12.15
N LEU A 351 5.19 17.24 -11.32
CA LEU A 351 5.06 15.83 -11.66
C LEU A 351 4.10 15.61 -12.83
N LEU A 352 2.96 16.31 -12.88
CA LEU A 352 2.03 16.25 -14.00
C LEU A 352 2.65 16.76 -15.31
N GLN A 353 3.42 17.84 -15.24
CA GLN A 353 4.15 18.37 -16.39
C GLN A 353 5.21 17.37 -16.88
N LYS A 354 5.96 16.78 -15.94
CA LYS A 354 6.98 15.77 -16.22
C LYS A 354 6.38 14.51 -16.85
N CYS A 355 5.23 14.05 -16.35
CA CYS A 355 4.46 12.95 -16.95
C CYS A 355 3.98 13.31 -18.36
N SER A 356 3.43 14.50 -18.54
CA SER A 356 2.96 14.96 -19.86
C SER A 356 4.11 14.98 -20.87
N ALA A 357 5.29 15.46 -20.47
CA ALA A 357 6.49 15.45 -21.29
C ALA A 357 6.97 14.03 -21.62
N ALA A 358 6.90 13.11 -20.65
CA ALA A 358 7.26 11.70 -20.84
C ALA A 358 6.34 10.98 -21.83
N PHE A 359 5.05 11.33 -21.88
CA PHE A 359 4.08 10.69 -22.78
C PHE A 359 4.04 11.32 -24.18
N SER A 360 4.49 12.57 -24.33
CA SER A 360 4.44 13.30 -25.60
C SER A 360 5.58 12.98 -26.58
N GLY A 361 6.56 12.14 -26.24
CA GLY A 361 7.68 11.84 -27.13
C GLY A 361 7.44 10.59 -27.99
N ASP A 362 7.14 10.61 -29.30
CA ASP A 362 7.26 11.64 -30.34
C ASP A 362 8.47 12.60 -30.17
N THR A 363 9.62 12.00 -29.87
CA THR A 363 10.96 12.55 -30.19
C THR A 363 11.84 11.45 -30.74
#